data_AF-A0AB33KZ42-F1
#
_entry.id   AF-A0AB33KZ42-F1
#
_cell.length_a   1.000
_cell.length_b   1.000
_cell.length_c   1.000
_cell.angle_alpha   90.00
_cell.angle_beta   90.00
_cell.angle_gamma   90.00
#
_symmetry.space_group_name_H-M   'P 1'
#
loop_
_entity.id
_entity.type
_entity.pdbx_description
1 polymer ?
#
loop_
_entity_poly.entity_id
_entity_poly.type
_entity_poly.pdbx_seq_one_letter_code
_entity_poly.pdbx_strand_id
1 'polypeptide(L)'
;MKEEKRLKSKKYIPKVYYRGELLNHKETPLTVKETELCPYCKEEITFEQVKHVVPEAEKEITEKILVYLNKYRKDYKLDTCLRKAHFIAQVGAEMKFLKKNMQESHNYNYASLPQKYFSKSYTIDSIILESLKNNLNEIFKIVDKSGKIKTKTNIELKSILNEENVVVDVRRLYGKNSKEKTIKEVKEKVKDKTGNEVEELKFKIILKKHKAFRIPLFSRFYATYPNDKRGLGNGNELSREGFMFCGKGIKQLTGKGNYISFSNFRKNNPFPDDPKGYIDFTKITDKTNYKGNFDLLADTNNVIYGVQSALWFYQKGGVSIQKKYAADWAAEDDIKRSTRIINGGYNGIRNRRDNTFKARTEKGFKVYKHYEKIYEKGTKEQQELIENILLNISQEEKVKTREYDNSLKKMVTAYVDLKDVEAEKLLKKLKEVKPVNSLKPKGIKLFIESDLKLTPLKNE
;
A
#
# COMPACT_ATOMS: atom_id res chain seq x y z
N MET A 1 -37.71 -18.91 -41.71
CA MET A 1 -38.58 -18.23 -40.73
C MET A 1 -39.42 -19.26 -39.97
N LYS A 2 -39.06 -19.57 -38.72
CA LYS A 2 -39.96 -20.15 -37.70
C LYS A 2 -39.52 -19.56 -36.36
N GLU A 3 -40.42 -18.83 -35.71
CA GLU A 3 -40.23 -18.12 -34.44
C GLU A 3 -40.04 -19.09 -33.26
N GLU A 4 -39.07 -18.79 -32.39
CA GLU A 4 -38.90 -19.44 -31.08
C GLU A 4 -39.96 -18.96 -30.08
N LYS A 5 -40.72 -19.91 -29.51
CA LYS A 5 -41.68 -19.65 -28.42
C LYS A 5 -40.96 -19.35 -27.10
N ARG A 6 -41.07 -18.11 -26.63
CA ARG A 6 -40.72 -17.64 -25.27
C ARG A 6 -41.47 -18.45 -24.19
N LEU A 7 -40.75 -19.16 -23.31
CA LEU A 7 -41.31 -19.69 -22.06
C LEU A 7 -41.68 -18.54 -21.11
N LYS A 8 -42.98 -18.42 -20.77
CA LYS A 8 -43.47 -17.47 -19.76
C LYS A 8 -43.19 -18.01 -18.35
N SER A 9 -42.34 -17.34 -17.59
CA SER A 9 -42.15 -17.61 -16.16
C SER A 9 -43.44 -17.28 -15.39
N LYS A 10 -44.10 -18.28 -14.77
CA LYS A 10 -45.20 -18.02 -13.83
C LYS A 10 -44.61 -17.51 -12.51
N LYS A 11 -44.86 -16.24 -12.18
CA LYS A 11 -44.46 -15.62 -10.93
C LYS A 11 -45.48 -16.00 -9.86
N TYR A 12 -45.07 -16.78 -8.85
CA TYR A 12 -45.92 -17.11 -7.71
C TYR A 12 -45.79 -16.01 -6.65
N ILE A 13 -46.89 -15.35 -6.31
CA ILE A 13 -46.93 -14.35 -5.24
C ILE A 13 -47.69 -14.99 -4.07
N PRO A 14 -47.02 -15.34 -2.96
CA PRO A 14 -47.71 -15.88 -1.80
C PRO A 14 -48.63 -14.83 -1.19
N LYS A 15 -49.86 -15.23 -0.85
CA LYS A 15 -50.82 -14.40 -0.10
C LYS A 15 -50.50 -14.55 1.39
N VAL A 16 -50.19 -13.44 2.07
CA VAL A 16 -49.91 -13.41 3.52
C VAL A 16 -51.08 -12.72 4.22
N TYR A 17 -51.58 -13.32 5.29
CA TYR A 17 -52.69 -12.76 6.09
C TYR A 17 -52.20 -12.45 7.51
N TYR A 18 -52.64 -11.32 8.08
CA TYR A 18 -52.40 -10.97 9.49
C TYR A 18 -53.72 -10.52 10.12
N ARG A 19 -54.11 -11.14 11.24
CA ARG A 19 -55.40 -10.90 11.93
C ARG A 19 -56.63 -10.98 11.02
N GLY A 20 -56.59 -11.85 10.01
CA GLY A 20 -57.70 -12.05 9.07
C GLY A 20 -57.69 -11.12 7.85
N GLU A 21 -56.80 -10.14 7.78
CA GLU A 21 -56.69 -9.24 6.63
C GLU A 21 -55.58 -9.69 5.68
N LEU A 22 -55.84 -9.63 4.37
CA LEU A 22 -54.86 -9.91 3.32
C LEU A 22 -53.86 -8.76 3.25
N LEU A 23 -52.60 -9.01 3.62
CA LEU A 23 -51.54 -8.01 3.53
C LEU A 23 -51.12 -7.84 2.07
N ASN A 24 -51.33 -6.66 1.52
CA ASN A 24 -50.79 -6.28 0.23
C ASN A 24 -49.26 -6.18 0.33
N HIS A 25 -48.53 -6.90 -0.53
CA HIS A 25 -47.07 -6.84 -0.64
C HIS A 25 -46.48 -5.42 -0.79
N LYS A 26 -47.31 -4.42 -1.15
CA LYS A 26 -46.93 -3.00 -1.22
C LYS A 26 -47.11 -2.24 0.11
N GLU A 27 -47.94 -2.73 1.03
CA GLU A 27 -48.36 -2.01 2.24
C GLU A 27 -47.61 -2.45 3.50
N THR A 28 -46.84 -3.53 3.43
CA THR A 28 -45.95 -3.94 4.52
C THR A 28 -44.63 -4.42 3.94
N PRO A 29 -43.64 -3.53 3.75
CA PRO A 29 -42.28 -3.97 3.51
C PRO A 29 -41.87 -4.78 4.73
N LEU A 30 -41.83 -6.12 4.59
CA LEU A 30 -41.13 -6.97 5.54
C LEU A 30 -39.67 -6.53 5.50
N THR A 31 -39.34 -5.62 6.41
CA THR A 31 -37.96 -5.20 6.62
C THR A 31 -37.32 -6.36 7.36
N VAL A 32 -36.74 -7.29 6.62
CA VAL A 32 -35.81 -8.26 7.21
C VAL A 32 -34.65 -7.43 7.71
N LYS A 33 -34.68 -7.03 8.98
CA LYS A 33 -33.48 -6.51 9.63
C LYS A 33 -32.48 -7.64 9.54
N GLU A 34 -31.45 -7.48 8.70
CA GLU A 34 -30.27 -8.34 8.75
C GLU A 34 -29.83 -8.37 10.21
N THR A 35 -29.95 -9.53 10.85
CA THR A 35 -29.46 -9.72 12.21
C THR A 35 -27.96 -9.55 12.15
N GLU A 36 -27.45 -8.48 12.76
CA GLU A 36 -26.01 -8.25 12.87
C GLU A 36 -25.41 -9.39 13.70
N LEU A 37 -24.84 -10.39 13.02
CA LEU A 37 -24.33 -11.62 13.65
C LEU A 37 -23.07 -11.34 14.49
N CYS A 38 -22.27 -10.35 14.08
CA CYS A 38 -21.02 -9.99 14.74
C CYS A 38 -21.08 -8.58 15.33
N PRO A 39 -21.08 -8.44 16.67
CA PRO A 39 -21.13 -7.12 17.32
C PRO A 39 -19.84 -6.31 17.14
N TYR A 40 -18.73 -6.95 16.77
CA TYR A 40 -17.42 -6.33 16.68
C TYR A 40 -17.16 -5.63 15.33
N CYS A 41 -17.92 -5.96 14.30
CA CYS A 41 -17.73 -5.41 12.95
C CYS A 41 -17.80 -3.88 12.97
N LYS A 42 -18.86 -3.35 13.58
CA LYS A 42 -19.11 -1.90 13.63
C LYS A 42 -18.36 -1.16 14.74
N GLU A 43 -17.66 -1.86 15.64
CA GLU A 43 -16.83 -1.20 16.67
C GLU A 43 -15.80 -0.26 16.01
N GLU A 44 -15.53 0.85 16.68
CA GLU A 44 -14.43 1.74 16.31
C GLU A 44 -13.07 1.07 16.53
N ILE A 45 -12.08 1.49 15.75
CA ILE A 45 -10.69 1.07 15.90
C ILE A 45 -10.08 1.87 17.05
N THR A 46 -9.48 1.18 18.01
CA THR A 46 -8.82 1.83 19.16
C THR A 46 -7.30 1.87 18.99
N PHE A 47 -6.63 2.78 19.71
CA PHE A 47 -5.18 2.83 19.74
C PHE A 47 -4.58 1.51 20.26
N GLU A 48 -5.18 0.91 21.29
CA GLU A 48 -4.68 -0.36 21.86
C GLU A 48 -4.72 -1.51 20.84
N GLN A 49 -5.75 -1.57 19.99
CA GLN A 49 -5.79 -2.55 18.89
C GLN A 49 -4.66 -2.29 17.89
N VAL A 50 -4.43 -1.03 17.50
CA VAL A 50 -3.32 -0.67 16.59
C VAL A 50 -1.97 -1.00 17.22
N LYS A 51 -1.78 -0.69 18.52
CA LYS A 51 -0.55 -0.97 19.27
C LYS A 51 -0.29 -2.46 19.42
N HIS A 52 -1.34 -3.26 19.60
CA HIS A 52 -1.23 -4.72 19.62
C HIS A 52 -0.73 -5.26 18.28
N VAL A 53 -1.28 -4.75 17.17
CA VAL A 53 -0.87 -5.16 15.82
C VAL A 53 0.53 -4.65 15.47
N VAL A 54 0.81 -3.39 15.80
CA VAL A 54 2.04 -2.66 15.48
C VAL A 54 2.65 -2.11 16.78
N PRO A 55 3.49 -2.88 17.47
CA PRO A 55 4.06 -2.49 18.77
C PRO A 55 4.84 -1.18 18.77
N GLU A 56 5.37 -0.74 17.63
CA GLU A 56 6.09 0.53 17.52
C GLU A 56 5.17 1.75 17.45
N ALA A 57 3.85 1.60 17.25
CA ALA A 57 2.93 2.71 17.01
C ALA A 57 3.05 3.83 18.06
N GLU A 58 3.19 5.07 17.57
CA GLU A 58 3.25 6.28 18.40
C GLU A 58 1.83 6.77 18.70
N LYS A 59 1.51 6.98 19.98
CA LYS A 59 0.14 7.28 20.44
C LYS A 59 -0.44 8.53 19.77
N GLU A 60 0.26 9.66 19.85
CA GLU A 60 -0.24 10.97 19.39
C GLU A 60 -0.64 10.95 17.90
N ILE A 61 0.24 10.47 17.02
CA ILE A 61 -0.06 10.43 15.57
C ILE A 61 -1.13 9.38 15.25
N THR A 62 -1.13 8.26 15.97
CA THR A 62 -2.12 7.19 15.76
C THR A 62 -3.52 7.67 16.13
N GLU A 63 -3.69 8.32 17.28
CA GLU A 63 -4.98 8.87 17.69
C GLU A 63 -5.50 9.92 16.69
N LYS A 64 -4.64 10.81 16.19
CA LYS A 64 -4.99 11.74 15.11
C LYS A 64 -5.48 11.03 13.84
N ILE A 65 -4.82 9.94 13.45
CA ILE A 65 -5.23 9.10 12.31
C ILE A 65 -6.58 8.44 12.60
N LEU A 66 -6.76 7.89 13.80
CA LEU A 66 -7.97 7.16 14.19
C LEU A 66 -9.22 8.02 14.22
N VAL A 67 -9.12 9.32 14.56
CA VAL A 67 -10.24 10.27 14.46
C VAL A 67 -10.86 10.22 13.06
N TYR A 68 -10.06 10.40 12.02
CA TYR A 68 -10.56 10.39 10.64
C TYR A 68 -10.83 8.98 10.11
N LEU A 69 -10.03 7.99 10.55
CA LEU A 69 -10.24 6.61 10.13
C LEU A 69 -11.58 6.09 10.63
N ASN A 70 -11.91 6.29 11.91
CA ASN A 70 -13.19 5.88 12.48
C ASN A 70 -14.36 6.65 11.89
N LYS A 71 -14.17 7.94 11.61
CA LYS A 71 -15.15 8.78 10.91
C LYS A 71 -15.55 8.18 9.56
N TYR A 72 -14.56 7.85 8.71
CA TYR A 72 -14.81 7.42 7.32
C TYR A 72 -14.90 5.90 7.14
N ARG A 73 -14.60 5.08 8.16
CA ARG A 73 -14.51 3.63 7.98
C ARG A 73 -15.77 3.02 7.35
N LYS A 74 -16.97 3.48 7.71
CA LYS A 74 -18.24 2.95 7.19
C LYS A 74 -18.39 3.22 5.70
N ASP A 75 -18.18 4.46 5.28
CA ASP A 75 -18.31 4.88 3.87
C ASP A 75 -17.30 4.16 2.97
N TYR A 76 -16.15 3.82 3.54
CA TYR A 76 -15.07 3.11 2.87
C TYR A 76 -15.03 1.61 3.23
N LYS A 77 -16.17 1.05 3.64
CA LYS A 77 -16.40 -0.38 3.90
C LYS A 77 -15.38 -1.04 4.82
N LEU A 78 -14.75 -0.28 5.70
CA LEU A 78 -13.78 -0.70 6.72
C LEU A 78 -14.50 -0.99 8.05
N ASP A 79 -15.66 -1.62 7.97
CA ASP A 79 -16.61 -1.87 9.04
C ASP A 79 -16.85 -3.37 9.29
N THR A 80 -15.90 -4.21 8.85
CA THR A 80 -15.84 -5.64 9.22
C THR A 80 -14.56 -5.95 9.98
N CYS A 81 -14.58 -6.97 10.84
CA CYS A 81 -13.40 -7.42 11.57
C CYS A 81 -12.22 -7.71 10.64
N LEU A 82 -12.49 -8.41 9.52
CA LEU A 82 -11.48 -8.79 8.55
C LEU A 82 -10.86 -7.57 7.87
N ARG A 83 -11.69 -6.64 7.36
CA ARG A 83 -11.17 -5.46 6.67
C ARG A 83 -10.40 -4.54 7.62
N LYS A 84 -10.86 -4.36 8.86
CA LYS A 84 -10.11 -3.63 9.90
C LYS A 84 -8.74 -4.28 10.14
N ALA A 85 -8.72 -5.60 10.32
CA ALA A 85 -7.49 -6.35 10.55
C ALA A 85 -6.49 -6.21 9.40
N HIS A 86 -6.93 -6.46 8.17
CA HIS A 86 -6.08 -6.34 6.99
C HIS A 86 -5.62 -4.90 6.76
N PHE A 87 -6.50 -3.91 6.85
CA PHE A 87 -6.13 -2.51 6.63
C PHE A 87 -5.03 -2.06 7.60
N ILE A 88 -5.22 -2.30 8.90
CA ILE A 88 -4.25 -1.91 9.93
C ILE A 88 -2.95 -2.70 9.78
N ALA A 89 -3.00 -3.99 9.44
CA ALA A 89 -1.80 -4.77 9.17
C ALA A 89 -1.01 -4.26 7.96
N GLN A 90 -1.71 -3.91 6.87
CA GLN A 90 -1.11 -3.41 5.65
C GLN A 90 -0.54 -2.00 5.84
N VAL A 91 -1.27 -1.07 6.44
CA VAL A 91 -0.80 0.29 6.77
C VAL A 91 0.34 0.24 7.79
N GLY A 92 0.22 -0.60 8.81
CA GLY A 92 1.26 -0.84 9.80
C GLY A 92 2.58 -1.31 9.18
N ALA A 93 2.51 -2.15 8.14
CA ALA A 93 3.70 -2.56 7.41
C ALA A 93 4.33 -1.45 6.56
N GLU A 94 3.55 -0.46 6.08
CA GLU A 94 4.06 0.68 5.30
C GLU A 94 4.72 1.75 6.19
N MET A 95 4.05 2.14 7.27
CA MET A 95 4.42 3.34 8.03
C MET A 95 4.57 3.13 9.54
N LYS A 96 4.26 1.95 10.07
CA LYS A 96 4.41 1.58 11.49
C LYS A 96 3.70 2.50 12.49
N PHE A 97 2.79 3.36 12.03
CA PHE A 97 2.17 4.43 12.82
C PHE A 97 3.17 5.33 13.54
N LEU A 98 4.26 5.70 12.84
CA LEU A 98 5.28 6.64 13.33
C LEU A 98 5.17 7.96 12.58
N LYS A 99 5.24 9.09 13.31
CA LYS A 99 5.17 10.44 12.71
C LYS A 99 6.23 10.66 11.65
N LYS A 100 7.45 10.16 11.90
CA LYS A 100 8.59 10.26 10.97
C LYS A 100 8.39 9.50 9.65
N ASN A 101 7.44 8.57 9.58
CA ASN A 101 7.15 7.76 8.40
C ASN A 101 5.98 8.31 7.58
N MET A 102 5.42 9.48 7.92
CA MET A 102 4.42 10.16 7.08
C MET A 102 4.98 10.57 5.71
N GLN A 103 6.30 10.61 5.58
CA GLN A 103 6.99 10.78 4.31
C GLN A 103 8.23 9.89 4.28
N GLU A 104 8.55 9.38 3.10
CA GLU A 104 9.72 8.55 2.87
C GLU A 104 11.02 9.24 3.34
N SER A 105 11.83 8.49 4.10
CA SER A 105 13.14 8.93 4.57
C SER A 105 14.13 9.03 3.42
N HIS A 106 14.92 10.10 3.37
CA HIS A 106 15.89 10.33 2.31
C HIS A 106 17.33 9.96 2.69
N ASN A 107 17.53 9.38 3.88
CA ASN A 107 18.85 9.06 4.41
C ASN A 107 19.36 7.69 3.89
N TYR A 108 19.45 7.55 2.57
CA TYR A 108 19.95 6.33 1.94
C TYR A 108 21.48 6.28 1.96
N ASN A 109 22.04 5.16 2.39
CA ASN A 109 23.44 4.84 2.13
C ASN A 109 23.60 4.51 0.63
N TYR A 110 24.68 4.95 -0.02
CA TYR A 110 24.92 4.61 -1.43
C TYR A 110 24.82 3.10 -1.71
N ALA A 111 25.21 2.26 -0.75
CA ALA A 111 25.19 0.81 -0.91
C ALA A 111 23.77 0.21 -0.98
N SER A 112 22.75 0.89 -0.44
CA SER A 112 21.36 0.43 -0.48
C SER A 112 20.60 0.88 -1.73
N LEU A 113 21.18 1.80 -2.53
CA LEU A 113 20.54 2.27 -3.75
C LEU A 113 20.53 1.19 -4.86
N PRO A 114 19.41 1.01 -5.56
CA PRO A 114 19.27 -0.03 -6.57
C PRO A 114 20.09 0.27 -7.81
N GLN A 115 20.91 -0.71 -8.24
CA GLN A 115 21.79 -0.57 -9.40
C GLN A 115 21.04 -0.31 -10.72
N LYS A 116 19.77 -0.71 -10.79
CA LYS A 116 18.89 -0.46 -11.95
C LYS A 116 18.78 1.03 -12.29
N TYR A 117 18.75 1.91 -11.28
CA TYR A 117 18.62 3.37 -11.47
C TYR A 117 19.94 4.11 -11.17
N PHE A 118 20.80 3.49 -10.38
CA PHE A 118 22.07 4.03 -9.92
C PHE A 118 23.21 3.04 -10.25
N SER A 119 23.68 3.03 -11.49
CA SER A 119 24.71 2.08 -11.94
C SER A 119 26.00 2.21 -11.13
N LYS A 120 26.71 1.08 -10.95
CA LYS A 120 28.04 1.02 -10.31
C LYS A 120 29.15 1.60 -11.16
N SER A 121 28.92 1.70 -12.48
CA SER A 121 29.86 2.22 -13.46
C SER A 121 29.03 2.94 -14.52
N TYR A 122 29.18 4.25 -14.60
CA TYR A 122 28.47 5.10 -15.55
C TYR A 122 29.24 6.39 -15.78
N THR A 123 29.30 6.83 -17.04
CA THR A 123 29.83 8.15 -17.39
C THR A 123 28.87 9.22 -16.87
N ILE A 124 29.37 10.20 -16.12
CA ILE A 124 28.57 11.33 -15.67
C ILE A 124 28.06 12.08 -16.91
N ASP A 125 26.74 12.06 -17.12
CA ASP A 125 26.08 12.69 -18.25
C ASP A 125 25.51 14.08 -17.90
N SER A 126 24.97 14.77 -18.90
CA SER A 126 24.36 16.09 -18.73
C SER A 126 23.17 16.09 -17.77
N ILE A 127 22.42 14.98 -17.67
CA ILE A 127 21.29 14.83 -16.76
C ILE A 127 21.79 14.80 -15.31
N ILE A 128 22.80 13.99 -14.99
CA ILE A 128 23.40 13.91 -13.66
C ILE A 128 24.01 15.26 -13.28
N LEU A 129 24.73 15.90 -14.19
CA LEU A 129 25.37 17.20 -13.96
C LEU A 129 24.33 18.29 -13.67
N GLU A 130 23.24 18.34 -14.43
CA GLU A 130 22.18 19.31 -14.22
C GLU A 130 21.37 18.99 -12.95
N SER A 131 21.15 17.71 -12.67
CA SER A 131 20.44 17.27 -11.47
C SER A 131 21.19 17.63 -10.18
N LEU A 132 22.53 17.54 -10.19
CA LEU A 132 23.38 17.79 -9.03
C LEU A 132 24.07 19.16 -9.06
N LYS A 133 23.68 20.06 -9.97
CA LYS A 133 24.40 21.33 -10.24
C LYS A 133 24.66 22.20 -9.01
N ASN A 134 23.80 22.13 -7.99
CA ASN A 134 23.96 22.92 -6.76
C ASN A 134 24.84 22.23 -5.70
N ASN A 135 25.23 20.97 -5.91
CA ASN A 135 25.93 20.14 -4.94
C ASN A 135 27.28 19.58 -5.46
N LEU A 136 27.70 19.95 -6.67
CA LEU A 136 28.92 19.39 -7.27
C LEU A 136 30.17 19.63 -6.40
N ASN A 137 30.31 20.80 -5.79
CA ASN A 137 31.40 21.13 -4.87
C ASN A 137 31.34 20.38 -3.52
N GLU A 138 30.16 19.92 -3.10
CA GLU A 138 30.00 19.03 -1.95
C GLU A 138 30.45 17.60 -2.31
N ILE A 139 30.24 17.20 -3.56
CA ILE A 139 30.51 15.86 -4.07
C ILE A 139 31.96 15.69 -4.53
N PHE A 140 32.56 16.71 -5.13
CA PHE A 140 33.87 16.62 -5.76
C PHE A 140 34.86 17.67 -5.24
N LYS A 141 36.15 17.32 -5.27
CA LYS A 141 37.26 18.26 -5.15
C LYS A 141 38.34 17.94 -6.19
N ILE A 142 39.04 18.98 -6.63
CA ILE A 142 40.20 18.84 -7.52
C ILE A 142 41.46 18.95 -6.67
N VAL A 143 42.41 18.07 -6.91
CA VAL A 143 43.72 18.06 -6.25
C VAL A 143 44.78 18.13 -7.34
N ASP A 144 45.66 19.13 -7.30
CA ASP A 144 46.72 19.25 -8.30
C ASP A 144 47.83 18.19 -8.14
N LYS A 145 48.81 18.20 -9.05
CA LYS A 145 49.93 17.26 -9.01
C LYS A 145 50.80 17.31 -7.75
N SER A 146 50.77 18.43 -7.02
CA SER A 146 51.47 18.60 -5.74
C SER A 146 50.66 18.11 -4.54
N GLY A 147 49.43 17.64 -4.75
CA GLY A 147 48.54 17.22 -3.67
C GLY A 147 47.74 18.37 -3.06
N LYS A 148 47.81 19.60 -3.61
CA LYS A 148 47.07 20.76 -3.08
C LYS A 148 45.66 20.81 -3.64
N ILE A 149 44.68 21.06 -2.76
CA ILE A 149 43.28 21.22 -3.15
C ILE A 149 43.11 22.52 -3.95
N LYS A 150 42.52 22.41 -5.15
CA LYS A 150 42.04 23.54 -5.94
C LYS A 150 40.54 23.70 -5.73
N THR A 151 40.15 24.76 -5.03
CA THR A 151 38.74 25.12 -4.87
C THR A 151 38.14 25.44 -6.23
N LYS A 152 36.99 24.84 -6.52
CA LYS A 152 36.24 25.03 -7.76
C LYS A 152 34.77 25.29 -7.45
N THR A 153 34.18 26.21 -8.18
CA THR A 153 32.74 26.48 -8.15
C THR A 153 31.98 25.30 -8.78
N ASN A 154 30.67 25.23 -8.52
CA ASN A 154 29.81 24.24 -9.17
C ASN A 154 29.84 24.33 -10.70
N ILE A 155 29.93 25.55 -11.25
CA ILE A 155 29.98 25.78 -12.71
C ILE A 155 31.28 25.23 -13.29
N GLU A 156 32.42 25.54 -12.68
CA GLU A 156 33.72 25.00 -13.12
C GLU A 156 33.77 23.48 -13.00
N LEU A 157 33.27 22.91 -11.88
CA LEU A 157 33.20 21.45 -11.72
C LEU A 157 32.31 20.81 -12.77
N LYS A 158 31.19 21.43 -13.14
CA LYS A 158 30.31 20.93 -14.19
C LYS A 158 31.06 20.80 -15.51
N SER A 159 31.80 21.83 -15.92
CA SER A 159 32.61 21.80 -17.16
C SER A 159 33.70 20.73 -17.09
N ILE A 160 34.49 20.71 -16.01
CA ILE A 160 35.59 19.74 -15.83
C ILE A 160 35.06 18.30 -15.88
N LEU A 161 33.99 17.98 -15.15
CA LEU A 161 33.44 16.62 -15.10
C LEU A 161 32.90 16.17 -16.47
N ASN A 162 32.34 17.10 -17.25
CA ASN A 162 31.81 16.85 -18.57
C ASN A 162 32.93 16.61 -19.60
N GLU A 163 33.92 17.51 -19.66
CA GLU A 163 35.10 17.41 -20.54
C GLU A 163 35.88 16.11 -20.28
N GLU A 164 36.01 15.74 -19.01
CA GLU A 164 36.76 14.58 -18.59
C GLU A 164 35.98 13.26 -18.66
N ASN A 165 34.74 13.22 -19.14
CA ASN A 165 33.97 11.97 -19.32
C ASN A 165 34.07 11.01 -18.11
N VAL A 166 33.89 11.55 -16.91
CA VAL A 166 34.21 10.83 -15.66
C VAL A 166 33.29 9.62 -15.47
N VAL A 167 33.85 8.43 -15.34
CA VAL A 167 33.11 7.20 -15.00
C VAL A 167 33.09 7.00 -13.49
N VAL A 168 31.91 6.79 -12.91
CA VAL A 168 31.74 6.70 -11.45
C VAL A 168 30.65 5.72 -11.03
N ASP A 169 30.69 5.30 -9.77
CA ASP A 169 29.59 4.65 -9.07
C ASP A 169 28.51 5.69 -8.74
N VAL A 170 27.49 5.80 -9.59
CA VAL A 170 26.42 6.82 -9.52
C VAL A 170 25.74 6.83 -8.16
N ARG A 171 25.62 5.67 -7.50
CA ARG A 171 25.04 5.57 -6.15
C ARG A 171 25.72 6.51 -5.17
N ARG A 172 27.03 6.69 -5.31
CA ARG A 172 27.82 7.54 -4.41
C ARG A 172 27.62 9.02 -4.67
N LEU A 173 27.06 9.42 -5.80
CA LEU A 173 26.76 10.83 -6.07
C LEU A 173 25.50 11.29 -5.34
N TYR A 174 24.50 10.41 -5.20
CA TYR A 174 23.19 10.75 -4.65
C TYR A 174 23.02 10.34 -3.19
N GLY A 175 23.48 9.12 -2.84
CA GLY A 175 23.36 8.58 -1.49
C GLY A 175 24.45 9.09 -0.55
N LYS A 176 24.30 8.83 0.75
CA LYS A 176 25.31 9.12 1.76
C LYS A 176 26.59 8.36 1.41
N ASN A 177 27.65 9.11 1.11
CA ASN A 177 28.97 8.57 0.82
C ASN A 177 29.90 8.80 2.02
N SER A 178 30.43 7.71 2.59
CA SER A 178 31.29 7.75 3.78
C SER A 178 32.78 7.62 3.48
N LYS A 179 33.16 7.42 2.21
CA LYS A 179 34.56 7.23 1.81
C LYS A 179 34.96 8.25 0.75
N GLU A 180 36.10 8.90 0.96
CA GLU A 180 36.73 9.65 -0.12
C GLU A 180 37.42 8.68 -1.09
N LYS A 181 37.45 9.02 -2.38
CA LYS A 181 38.10 8.20 -3.40
C LYS A 181 38.53 9.05 -4.59
N THR A 182 39.77 8.88 -5.06
CA THR A 182 40.17 9.35 -6.39
C THR A 182 39.41 8.56 -7.45
N ILE A 183 38.60 9.25 -8.26
CA ILE A 183 37.78 8.62 -9.29
C ILE A 183 38.36 8.78 -10.69
N LYS A 184 39.21 9.80 -10.91
CA LYS A 184 39.96 9.98 -12.15
C LYS A 184 41.25 10.75 -11.90
N GLU A 185 42.30 10.34 -12.59
CA GLU A 185 43.54 11.11 -12.74
C GLU A 185 43.55 11.69 -14.15
N VAL A 186 43.68 13.01 -14.25
CA VAL A 186 43.75 13.74 -15.51
C VAL A 186 45.21 14.03 -15.78
N LYS A 187 45.69 13.63 -16.94
CA LYS A 187 47.06 13.86 -17.38
C LYS A 187 47.10 14.87 -18.51
N GLU A 188 48.22 15.55 -18.65
CA GLU A 188 48.53 16.42 -19.78
C GLU A 188 49.86 16.01 -20.41
N LYS A 189 49.98 16.26 -21.72
CA LYS A 189 51.23 16.04 -22.43
C LYS A 189 52.15 17.23 -22.20
N VAL A 190 53.37 16.94 -21.74
CA VAL A 190 54.43 17.94 -21.55
C VAL A 190 55.70 17.45 -22.25
N LYS A 191 56.62 18.36 -22.59
CA LYS A 191 57.93 17.98 -23.12
C LYS A 191 58.91 17.76 -21.96
N ASP A 192 59.60 16.62 -21.98
CA ASP A 192 60.68 16.37 -21.03
C ASP A 192 61.95 17.18 -21.36
N LYS A 193 62.98 17.07 -20.52
CA LYS A 193 64.27 17.77 -20.70
C LYS A 193 65.00 17.38 -21.99
N THR A 194 64.60 16.30 -22.64
CA THR A 194 65.15 15.80 -23.91
C THR A 194 64.27 16.15 -25.11
N GLY A 195 63.16 16.86 -24.90
CA GLY A 195 62.23 17.31 -25.94
C GLY A 195 61.15 16.29 -26.30
N ASN A 196 61.10 15.13 -25.65
CA ASN A 196 60.12 14.07 -25.90
C ASN A 196 58.78 14.38 -25.21
N GLU A 197 57.65 14.05 -25.86
CA GLU A 197 56.34 14.14 -25.22
C GLU A 197 56.18 13.05 -24.15
N VAL A 198 55.92 13.47 -22.91
CA VAL A 198 55.60 12.60 -21.78
C VAL A 198 54.25 13.00 -21.17
N GLU A 199 53.52 12.03 -20.62
CA GLU A 199 52.28 12.31 -19.89
C GLU A 199 52.58 12.58 -18.41
N GLU A 200 52.29 13.80 -17.96
CA GLU A 200 52.34 14.15 -16.54
C GLU A 200 50.95 14.25 -15.93
N LEU A 201 50.83 13.94 -14.64
CA LEU A 201 49.62 14.20 -13.88
C LEU A 201 49.35 15.72 -13.86
N LYS A 202 48.17 16.13 -14.32
CA LYS A 202 47.69 17.50 -14.22
C LYS A 202 46.96 17.71 -12.89
N PHE A 203 45.92 16.91 -12.65
CA PHE A 203 45.14 16.90 -11.41
C PHE A 203 44.39 15.59 -11.20
N LYS A 204 43.91 15.37 -9.98
CA LYS A 204 43.03 14.29 -9.58
C LYS A 204 41.64 14.81 -9.28
N ILE A 205 40.62 14.10 -9.75
CA ILE A 205 39.22 14.32 -9.37
C ILE A 205 38.92 13.36 -8.21
N ILE A 206 38.57 13.93 -7.06
CA ILE A 206 38.28 13.17 -5.85
C ILE A 206 36.80 13.31 -5.49
N LEU A 207 36.15 12.17 -5.31
CA LEU A 207 34.84 12.06 -4.70
C LEU A 207 34.95 12.23 -3.19
N LYS A 208 34.22 13.20 -2.63
CA LYS A 208 34.20 13.58 -1.21
C LYS A 208 33.23 12.73 -0.40
N LYS A 209 33.38 12.78 0.92
CA LYS A 209 32.32 12.34 1.84
C LYS A 209 31.19 13.38 1.84
N HIS A 210 29.95 12.94 1.75
CA HIS A 210 28.78 13.81 1.82
C HIS A 210 27.53 13.05 2.30
N LYS A 211 26.52 13.82 2.72
CA LYS A 211 25.18 13.29 3.05
C LYS A 211 24.41 13.01 1.75
N ALA A 212 23.27 12.33 1.88
CA ALA A 212 22.39 12.11 0.73
C ALA A 212 21.69 13.41 0.31
N PHE A 213 21.52 13.63 -1.00
CA PHE A 213 20.83 14.80 -1.54
C PHE A 213 19.37 14.47 -1.85
N ARG A 214 18.47 14.78 -0.92
CA ARG A 214 17.06 14.36 -0.95
C ARG A 214 16.35 14.59 -2.30
N ILE A 215 16.39 15.83 -2.80
CA ILE A 215 15.65 16.20 -4.02
C ILE A 215 16.22 15.45 -5.24
N PRO A 216 17.53 15.55 -5.57
CA PRO A 216 18.10 14.77 -6.67
C PRO A 216 17.89 13.26 -6.53
N LEU A 217 18.09 12.71 -5.32
CA LEU A 217 17.98 11.28 -5.06
C LEU A 217 16.59 10.75 -5.40
N PHE A 218 15.52 11.34 -4.85
CA PHE A 218 14.16 10.87 -5.15
C PHE A 218 13.72 11.21 -6.56
N SER A 219 14.17 12.32 -7.11
CA SER A 219 13.91 12.66 -8.51
C SER A 219 14.44 11.58 -9.44
N ARG A 220 15.64 11.05 -9.17
CA ARG A 220 16.21 9.93 -9.92
C ARG A 220 15.53 8.61 -9.63
N PHE A 221 15.36 8.25 -8.35
CA PHE A 221 14.80 6.96 -7.94
C PHE A 221 13.41 6.74 -8.58
N TYR A 222 12.57 7.78 -8.56
CA TYR A 222 11.21 7.73 -9.06
C TYR A 222 11.01 8.34 -10.45
N ALA A 223 12.10 8.65 -11.17
CA ALA A 223 12.02 9.06 -12.57
C ALA A 223 11.49 7.93 -13.46
N THR A 224 10.84 8.31 -14.55
CA THR A 224 10.52 7.38 -15.64
C THR A 224 11.75 7.10 -16.50
N TYR A 225 11.95 5.84 -16.85
CA TYR A 225 13.03 5.35 -17.71
C TYR A 225 12.46 4.52 -18.87
N PRO A 226 13.21 4.33 -19.97
CA PRO A 226 12.82 3.38 -21.01
C PRO A 226 12.51 1.99 -20.41
N ASN A 227 11.40 1.39 -20.83
CA ASN A 227 10.90 0.09 -20.34
C ASN A 227 10.50 0.07 -18.85
N ASP A 228 10.21 1.22 -18.24
CA ASP A 228 9.72 1.26 -16.86
C ASP A 228 8.29 0.73 -16.73
N LYS A 229 8.17 -0.49 -16.19
CA LYS A 229 6.89 -1.17 -15.95
C LYS A 229 6.15 -0.68 -14.70
N ARG A 230 6.71 0.24 -13.92
CA ARG A 230 6.08 0.73 -12.68
C ARG A 230 4.85 1.60 -12.93
N GLY A 231 4.81 2.31 -14.07
CA GLY A 231 3.67 3.17 -14.42
C GLY A 231 3.39 4.30 -13.44
N LEU A 232 4.43 4.89 -12.82
CA LEU A 232 4.26 5.93 -11.78
C LEU A 232 3.71 7.25 -12.33
N GLY A 233 3.81 7.49 -13.63
CA GLY A 233 3.35 8.73 -14.29
C GLY A 233 4.23 9.96 -14.02
N ASN A 234 5.40 9.79 -13.39
CA ASN A 234 6.36 10.86 -13.16
C ASN A 234 7.13 11.21 -14.45
N GLY A 235 7.63 12.43 -14.55
CA GLY A 235 8.60 12.84 -15.55
C GLY A 235 10.00 12.26 -15.32
N ASN A 236 10.95 12.74 -16.12
CA ASN A 236 12.36 12.39 -15.97
C ASN A 236 12.96 12.97 -14.66
N GLU A 237 14.23 12.67 -14.39
CA GLU A 237 14.93 13.14 -13.19
C GLU A 237 14.93 14.68 -13.04
N LEU A 238 15.05 15.43 -14.13
CA LEU A 238 15.13 16.90 -14.10
C LEU A 238 13.77 17.55 -13.79
N SER A 239 12.66 16.85 -14.04
CA SER A 239 11.31 17.31 -13.70
C SER A 239 11.07 17.47 -12.19
N ARG A 240 11.87 16.78 -11.36
CA ARG A 240 11.71 16.67 -9.89
C ARG A 240 10.41 16.03 -9.43
N GLU A 241 9.60 15.51 -10.34
CA GLU A 241 8.35 14.84 -10.03
C GLU A 241 8.54 13.60 -9.17
N GLY A 242 9.67 12.90 -9.32
CA GLY A 242 10.02 11.79 -8.44
C GLY A 242 10.16 12.19 -6.97
N PHE A 243 10.62 13.41 -6.67
CA PHE A 243 10.65 13.96 -5.31
C PHE A 243 9.27 14.46 -4.86
N MET A 244 8.59 15.22 -5.72
CA MET A 244 7.27 15.80 -5.42
C MET A 244 6.21 14.71 -5.16
N PHE A 245 6.30 13.58 -5.87
CA PHE A 245 5.37 12.44 -5.75
C PHE A 245 6.03 11.19 -5.16
N CYS A 246 7.05 11.34 -4.32
CA CYS A 246 7.56 10.24 -3.48
C CYS A 246 6.51 9.78 -2.45
N GLY A 247 6.79 8.70 -1.72
CA GLY A 247 5.89 8.14 -0.72
C GLY A 247 5.49 9.16 0.36
N LYS A 248 4.17 9.43 0.45
CA LYS A 248 3.57 10.30 1.48
C LYS A 248 2.28 9.69 2.07
N GLY A 249 1.98 10.09 3.30
CA GLY A 249 0.79 9.65 4.03
C GLY A 249 0.87 8.20 4.51
N ILE A 250 -0.22 7.73 5.10
CA ILE A 250 -0.20 6.48 5.86
C ILE A 250 -0.10 5.23 4.97
N LYS A 251 -0.48 5.33 3.70
CA LYS A 251 -0.31 4.27 2.69
C LYS A 251 0.98 4.42 1.88
N GLN A 252 1.75 5.50 2.09
CA GLN A 252 2.90 5.89 1.27
C GLN A 252 2.53 6.01 -0.21
N LEU A 253 1.55 6.88 -0.52
CA LEU A 253 1.11 7.11 -1.89
C LEU A 253 2.27 7.64 -2.73
N THR A 254 2.56 6.96 -3.84
CA THR A 254 3.78 7.19 -4.64
C THR A 254 3.46 7.24 -6.13
N GLY A 255 4.06 8.19 -6.85
CA GLY A 255 3.94 8.40 -8.29
C GLY A 255 2.79 9.32 -8.68
N LYS A 256 3.05 10.30 -9.55
CA LYS A 256 2.09 11.30 -10.03
C LYS A 256 0.77 10.71 -10.49
N GLY A 257 0.79 9.56 -11.19
CA GLY A 257 -0.42 8.88 -11.66
C GLY A 257 -1.37 8.47 -10.53
N ASN A 258 -0.83 8.10 -9.37
CA ASN A 258 -1.62 7.80 -8.18
C ASN A 258 -2.19 9.07 -7.53
N TYR A 259 -1.43 10.18 -7.52
CA TYR A 259 -1.92 11.47 -7.03
C TYR A 259 -3.05 12.03 -7.93
N ILE A 260 -2.95 11.85 -9.26
CA ILE A 260 -4.03 12.18 -10.21
C ILE A 260 -5.26 11.32 -9.92
N SER A 261 -5.09 10.00 -9.80
CA SER A 261 -6.19 9.08 -9.52
C SER A 261 -6.90 9.40 -8.21
N PHE A 262 -6.15 9.75 -7.16
CA PHE A 262 -6.73 10.18 -5.88
C PHE A 262 -7.50 11.50 -6.00
N SER A 263 -6.93 12.49 -6.71
CA SER A 263 -7.59 13.78 -6.95
C SER A 263 -8.92 13.60 -7.67
N ASN A 264 -8.95 12.77 -8.70
CA ASN A 264 -10.14 12.45 -9.47
C ASN A 264 -11.16 11.64 -8.65
N PHE A 265 -10.70 10.69 -7.85
CA PHE A 265 -11.58 9.95 -6.95
C PHE A 265 -12.30 10.89 -5.98
N ARG A 266 -11.58 11.80 -5.31
CA ARG A 266 -12.19 12.79 -4.40
C ARG A 266 -13.18 13.71 -5.10
N LYS A 267 -12.92 14.09 -6.35
CA LYS A 267 -13.87 14.90 -7.15
C LYS A 267 -15.24 14.23 -7.23
N ASN A 268 -15.26 12.91 -7.40
CA ASN A 268 -16.48 12.13 -7.62
C ASN A 268 -17.04 11.51 -6.33
N ASN A 269 -16.23 11.43 -5.27
CA ASN A 269 -16.56 10.80 -3.98
C ASN A 269 -16.08 11.71 -2.85
N PRO A 270 -16.82 12.80 -2.55
CA PRO A 270 -16.45 13.70 -1.46
C PRO A 270 -16.48 12.94 -0.12
N PHE A 271 -15.52 13.25 0.75
CA PHE A 271 -15.49 12.70 2.10
C PHE A 271 -16.45 13.48 3.00
N PRO A 272 -17.23 12.82 3.89
CA PRO A 272 -18.15 13.50 4.79
C PRO A 272 -17.51 14.66 5.56
N ASP A 273 -18.11 15.85 5.44
CA ASP A 273 -17.70 17.10 6.11
C ASP A 273 -16.28 17.61 5.79
N ASP A 274 -15.69 17.18 4.67
CA ASP A 274 -14.56 17.90 4.06
C ASP A 274 -15.12 18.87 3.01
N PRO A 275 -15.36 20.16 3.35
CA PRO A 275 -15.98 21.11 2.43
C PRO A 275 -15.07 21.47 1.25
N LYS A 276 -13.78 21.11 1.33
CA LYS A 276 -12.84 21.36 0.25
C LYS A 276 -13.09 20.31 -0.84
N GLY A 277 -14.00 20.59 -1.76
CA GLY A 277 -14.39 19.67 -2.84
C GLY A 277 -13.22 19.10 -3.65
N TYR A 278 -13.05 19.54 -4.90
CA TYR A 278 -11.91 19.08 -5.69
C TYR A 278 -10.59 19.68 -5.16
N ILE A 279 -9.59 18.82 -4.95
CA ILE A 279 -8.22 19.23 -4.69
C ILE A 279 -7.35 18.50 -5.71
N ASP A 280 -6.62 19.27 -6.53
CA ASP A 280 -5.55 18.74 -7.36
C ASP A 280 -4.31 18.54 -6.49
N PHE A 281 -4.03 17.29 -6.12
CA PHE A 281 -2.83 16.96 -5.34
C PHE A 281 -1.53 16.99 -6.17
N THR A 282 -1.61 17.23 -7.48
CA THR A 282 -0.43 17.48 -8.31
C THR A 282 -0.03 18.94 -8.42
N LYS A 283 -0.90 19.85 -7.94
CA LYS A 283 -0.67 21.29 -8.01
C LYS A 283 0.58 21.68 -7.22
N ILE A 284 1.53 22.29 -7.93
CA ILE A 284 2.71 22.94 -7.37
C ILE A 284 2.31 24.34 -6.89
N THR A 285 2.61 24.67 -5.64
CA THR A 285 2.32 25.99 -5.04
C THR A 285 3.58 26.84 -4.89
N ASP A 286 4.75 26.21 -4.80
CA ASP A 286 6.05 26.88 -4.83
C ASP A 286 7.04 26.01 -5.62
N LYS A 287 7.38 26.49 -6.82
CA LYS A 287 8.27 25.79 -7.75
C LYS A 287 9.72 25.84 -7.30
N THR A 288 10.12 26.87 -6.55
CA THR A 288 11.50 27.07 -6.09
C THR A 288 11.86 26.04 -5.02
N ASN A 289 10.94 25.79 -4.09
CA ASN A 289 11.14 24.85 -2.99
C ASN A 289 10.48 23.47 -3.23
N TYR A 290 9.92 23.26 -4.42
CA TYR A 290 9.19 22.03 -4.80
C TYR A 290 8.10 21.67 -3.79
N LYS A 291 7.29 22.67 -3.41
CA LYS A 291 6.12 22.50 -2.53
C LYS A 291 4.84 22.51 -3.34
N GLY A 292 3.84 21.80 -2.84
CA GLY A 292 2.55 21.71 -3.49
C GLY A 292 1.52 20.98 -2.65
N ASN A 293 0.34 20.79 -3.22
CA ASN A 293 -0.76 20.09 -2.57
C ASN A 293 -0.39 18.63 -2.24
N PHE A 294 0.57 18.01 -2.94
CA PHE A 294 1.07 16.68 -2.60
C PHE A 294 1.63 16.59 -1.17
N ASP A 295 2.14 17.68 -0.60
CA ASP A 295 2.68 17.70 0.77
C ASP A 295 1.57 17.55 1.82
N LEU A 296 0.31 17.86 1.48
CA LEU A 296 -0.84 17.70 2.37
C LEU A 296 -1.04 16.25 2.84
N LEU A 297 -0.59 15.25 2.05
CA LEU A 297 -0.66 13.84 2.44
C LEU A 297 0.30 13.51 3.60
N ALA A 298 1.38 14.28 3.74
CA ALA A 298 2.40 14.08 4.77
C ALA A 298 2.27 15.06 5.96
N ASP A 299 1.24 15.91 5.99
CA ASP A 299 1.01 16.85 7.07
C ASP A 299 0.67 16.12 8.37
N THR A 300 1.56 16.25 9.36
CA THR A 300 1.41 15.60 10.67
C THR A 300 0.48 16.36 11.62
N ASN A 301 0.17 17.61 11.30
CA ASN A 301 -0.78 18.43 12.05
C ASN A 301 -2.21 18.18 11.56
N ASN A 302 -2.39 18.04 10.24
CA ASN A 302 -3.66 17.68 9.64
C ASN A 302 -3.55 16.42 8.76
N VAL A 303 -3.76 15.26 9.39
CA VAL A 303 -3.60 13.95 8.75
C VAL A 303 -4.77 13.55 7.84
N ILE A 304 -5.82 14.38 7.70
CA ILE A 304 -7.04 14.03 6.98
C ILE A 304 -6.75 13.50 5.57
N TYR A 305 -5.92 14.19 4.79
CA TYR A 305 -5.63 13.80 3.41
C TYR A 305 -4.73 12.56 3.33
N GLY A 306 -3.87 12.36 4.33
CA GLY A 306 -3.14 11.11 4.52
C GLY A 306 -4.09 9.92 4.71
N VAL A 307 -5.13 10.09 5.54
CA VAL A 307 -6.15 9.05 5.81
C VAL A 307 -7.04 8.81 4.59
N GLN A 308 -7.56 9.88 3.98
CA GLN A 308 -8.41 9.82 2.79
C GLN A 308 -7.71 9.08 1.64
N SER A 309 -6.43 9.38 1.39
CA SER A 309 -5.65 8.72 0.33
C SER A 309 -5.45 7.23 0.58
N ALA A 310 -5.27 6.83 1.84
CA ALA A 310 -5.13 5.42 2.20
C ALA A 310 -6.45 4.66 2.06
N LEU A 311 -7.56 5.25 2.51
CA LEU A 311 -8.90 4.65 2.36
C LEU A 311 -9.28 4.48 0.89
N TRP A 312 -9.06 5.51 0.07
CA TRP A 312 -9.23 5.40 -1.38
C TRP A 312 -8.37 4.28 -1.95
N PHE A 313 -7.07 4.25 -1.64
CA PHE A 313 -6.17 3.28 -2.25
C PHE A 313 -6.57 1.85 -1.88
N TYR A 314 -7.00 1.63 -0.63
CA TYR A 314 -7.46 0.34 -0.16
C TYR A 314 -8.74 -0.14 -0.88
N GLN A 315 -9.65 0.79 -1.20
CA GLN A 315 -10.90 0.50 -1.90
C GLN A 315 -10.75 0.36 -3.42
N LYS A 316 -9.92 1.19 -4.05
CA LYS A 316 -9.87 1.37 -5.52
C LYS A 316 -8.48 1.68 -6.09
N GLY A 317 -7.44 1.74 -5.27
CA GLY A 317 -6.08 2.01 -5.72
C GLY A 317 -5.34 0.75 -6.19
N GLY A 318 -4.24 0.97 -6.91
CA GLY A 318 -3.42 -0.11 -7.44
C GLY A 318 -4.08 -0.86 -8.60
N VAL A 319 -3.45 -1.97 -9.01
CA VAL A 319 -3.94 -2.81 -10.10
C VAL A 319 -4.83 -3.90 -9.52
N SER A 320 -6.13 -3.88 -9.86
CA SER A 320 -7.08 -4.91 -9.42
C SER A 320 -6.68 -6.31 -9.89
N ILE A 321 -6.98 -7.33 -9.09
CA ILE A 321 -6.83 -8.74 -9.45
C ILE A 321 -8.23 -9.31 -9.54
N GLN A 322 -8.61 -9.91 -10.68
CA GLN A 322 -9.98 -10.42 -10.88
C GLN A 322 -11.06 -9.36 -10.60
N LYS A 323 -10.81 -8.09 -10.97
CA LYS A 323 -11.68 -6.92 -10.68
C LYS A 323 -11.91 -6.63 -9.19
N LYS A 324 -11.14 -7.27 -8.29
CA LYS A 324 -11.15 -7.06 -6.85
C LYS A 324 -9.96 -6.22 -6.39
N TYR A 325 -10.20 -5.36 -5.41
CA TYR A 325 -9.23 -4.49 -4.76
C TYR A 325 -8.85 -5.02 -3.37
N ALA A 326 -7.97 -4.31 -2.65
CA ALA A 326 -7.45 -4.78 -1.36
C ALA A 326 -8.57 -5.01 -0.33
N ALA A 327 -9.59 -4.15 -0.29
CA ALA A 327 -10.74 -4.32 0.58
C ALA A 327 -11.61 -5.55 0.26
N ASP A 328 -11.65 -5.97 -1.00
CA ASP A 328 -12.40 -7.15 -1.44
C ASP A 328 -11.65 -8.41 -1.02
N TRP A 329 -10.34 -8.47 -1.29
CA TRP A 329 -9.48 -9.59 -0.85
C TRP A 329 -9.39 -9.71 0.67
N ALA A 330 -9.43 -8.59 1.38
CA ALA A 330 -9.51 -8.59 2.83
C ALA A 330 -10.82 -9.18 3.35
N ALA A 331 -11.95 -9.00 2.64
CA ALA A 331 -13.21 -9.64 3.01
C ALA A 331 -13.18 -11.17 2.82
N GLU A 332 -12.26 -11.67 1.99
CA GLU A 332 -11.97 -13.10 1.77
C GLU A 332 -10.79 -13.60 2.62
N ASP A 333 -10.29 -12.76 3.54
CA ASP A 333 -9.14 -13.01 4.42
C ASP A 333 -7.80 -13.35 3.70
N ASP A 334 -7.63 -12.85 2.46
CA ASP A 334 -6.48 -13.16 1.61
C ASP A 334 -5.34 -12.14 1.78
N ILE A 335 -4.33 -12.54 2.56
CA ILE A 335 -3.14 -11.72 2.86
C ILE A 335 -2.31 -11.47 1.59
N LYS A 336 -2.17 -12.48 0.73
CA LYS A 336 -1.27 -12.46 -0.42
C LYS A 336 -1.76 -11.50 -1.49
N ARG A 337 -3.03 -11.60 -1.87
CA ARG A 337 -3.63 -10.76 -2.91
C ARG A 337 -3.81 -9.33 -2.41
N SER A 338 -4.22 -9.13 -1.15
CA SER A 338 -4.24 -7.81 -0.51
C SER A 338 -2.85 -7.15 -0.56
N THR A 339 -1.80 -7.89 -0.18
CA THR A 339 -0.41 -7.40 -0.23
C THR A 339 0.02 -7.03 -1.65
N ARG A 340 -0.32 -7.85 -2.65
CA ARG A 340 0.07 -7.59 -4.03
C ARG A 340 -0.54 -6.31 -4.59
N ILE A 341 -1.78 -6.00 -4.24
CA ILE A 341 -2.44 -4.75 -4.66
C ILE A 341 -1.81 -3.54 -3.95
N ILE A 342 -1.58 -3.67 -2.63
CA ILE A 342 -1.05 -2.59 -1.78
C ILE A 342 0.39 -2.21 -2.15
N ASN A 343 1.23 -3.19 -2.48
CA ASN A 343 2.67 -2.99 -2.66
C ASN A 343 3.16 -3.23 -4.11
N GLY A 344 2.29 -3.70 -5.01
CA GLY A 344 2.67 -4.10 -6.38
C GLY A 344 3.49 -5.40 -6.44
N GLY A 345 3.68 -6.08 -5.31
CA GLY A 345 4.50 -7.27 -5.14
C GLY A 345 4.52 -7.75 -3.69
N TYR A 346 5.40 -8.70 -3.36
CA TYR A 346 5.40 -9.36 -2.04
C TYR A 346 6.53 -8.91 -1.11
N ASN A 347 7.25 -7.82 -1.42
CA ASN A 347 8.26 -7.27 -0.52
C ASN A 347 7.60 -6.90 0.82
N GLY A 348 8.19 -7.37 1.93
CA GLY A 348 7.66 -7.16 3.27
C GLY A 348 6.46 -8.04 3.65
N ILE A 349 6.13 -9.09 2.87
CA ILE A 349 4.97 -9.95 3.16
C ILE A 349 5.03 -10.64 4.53
N ARG A 350 6.23 -10.95 5.06
CA ARG A 350 6.39 -11.49 6.42
C ARG A 350 5.79 -10.56 7.48
N ASN A 351 6.16 -9.29 7.45
CA ASN A 351 5.64 -8.29 8.38
C ASN A 351 4.12 -8.10 8.22
N ARG A 352 3.62 -8.10 6.98
CA ARG A 352 2.18 -8.00 6.69
C ARG A 352 1.41 -9.20 7.25
N ARG A 353 1.92 -10.43 7.06
CA ARG A 353 1.38 -11.66 7.64
C ARG A 353 1.37 -11.59 9.15
N ASP A 354 2.50 -11.29 9.77
CA ASP A 354 2.65 -11.28 11.23
C ASP A 354 1.71 -10.24 11.87
N ASN A 355 1.56 -9.07 11.24
CA ASN A 355 0.60 -8.06 11.65
C ASN A 355 -0.84 -8.56 11.47
N THR A 356 -1.19 -9.22 10.36
CA THR A 356 -2.53 -9.78 10.17
C THR A 356 -2.84 -10.84 11.23
N PHE A 357 -1.89 -11.71 11.58
CA PHE A 357 -2.09 -12.72 12.64
C PHE A 357 -2.39 -12.07 13.99
N LYS A 358 -1.61 -11.05 14.40
CA LYS A 358 -1.92 -10.26 15.61
C LYS A 358 -3.28 -9.59 15.52
N ALA A 359 -3.61 -9.04 14.35
CA ALA A 359 -4.87 -8.35 14.09
C ALA A 359 -6.09 -9.27 14.17
N ARG A 360 -5.93 -10.58 13.91
CA ARG A 360 -7.02 -11.56 14.02
C ARG A 360 -7.40 -11.91 15.46
N THR A 361 -6.47 -11.74 16.40
CA THR A 361 -6.66 -12.13 17.82
C THR A 361 -7.74 -11.31 18.54
N GLU A 362 -8.10 -11.76 19.75
CA GLU A 362 -9.06 -11.04 20.62
C GLU A 362 -8.59 -9.63 21.01
N LYS A 363 -7.27 -9.42 21.19
CA LYS A 363 -6.68 -8.11 21.48
C LYS A 363 -6.61 -7.20 20.25
N GLY A 364 -6.68 -7.79 19.05
CA GLY A 364 -6.83 -7.07 17.79
C GLY A 364 -8.29 -6.82 17.46
N PHE A 365 -8.72 -7.29 16.29
CA PHE A 365 -10.05 -7.05 15.73
C PHE A 365 -10.99 -8.25 15.86
N LYS A 366 -10.65 -9.23 16.71
CA LYS A 366 -11.54 -10.34 17.08
C LYS A 366 -12.05 -11.12 15.86
N VAL A 367 -11.19 -11.35 14.86
CA VAL A 367 -11.56 -12.04 13.61
C VAL A 367 -11.93 -13.50 13.88
N TYR A 368 -11.21 -14.20 14.76
CA TYR A 368 -11.59 -15.57 15.14
C TYR A 368 -12.95 -15.61 15.85
N LYS A 369 -13.25 -14.66 16.73
CA LYS A 369 -14.57 -14.53 17.38
C LYS A 369 -15.67 -14.19 16.38
N HIS A 370 -15.35 -13.40 15.35
CA HIS A 370 -16.26 -13.12 14.25
C HIS A 370 -16.62 -14.41 13.51
N TYR A 371 -15.63 -15.25 13.18
CA TYR A 371 -15.87 -16.58 12.57
C TYR A 371 -16.71 -17.49 13.47
N GLU A 372 -16.40 -17.59 14.77
CA GLU A 372 -17.21 -18.35 15.73
C GLU A 372 -18.68 -17.88 15.72
N LYS A 373 -18.92 -16.57 15.77
CA LYS A 373 -20.29 -16.02 15.82
C LYS A 373 -21.08 -16.24 14.54
N ILE A 374 -20.45 -16.08 13.38
CA ILE A 374 -21.09 -16.38 12.09
C ILE A 374 -21.37 -17.87 11.98
N TYR A 375 -20.45 -18.74 12.41
CA TYR A 375 -20.68 -20.17 12.38
C TYR A 375 -21.80 -20.62 13.33
N GLU A 376 -21.86 -20.07 14.54
CA GLU A 376 -22.89 -20.38 15.55
C GLU A 376 -24.31 -19.94 15.15
N LYS A 377 -24.43 -18.77 14.51
CA LYS A 377 -25.74 -18.10 14.32
C LYS A 377 -26.12 -17.83 12.87
N GLY A 378 -25.21 -18.07 11.93
CA GLY A 378 -25.41 -17.81 10.52
C GLY A 378 -26.21 -18.90 9.80
N THR A 379 -26.52 -18.63 8.53
CA THR A 379 -27.11 -19.62 7.63
C THR A 379 -26.09 -20.70 7.26
N LYS A 380 -26.54 -21.79 6.61
CA LYS A 380 -25.63 -22.84 6.12
C LYS A 380 -24.59 -22.29 5.15
N GLU A 381 -24.99 -21.39 4.27
CA GLU A 381 -24.09 -20.75 3.31
C GLU A 381 -23.02 -19.90 4.04
N GLN A 382 -23.39 -19.24 5.14
CA GLN A 382 -22.45 -18.49 5.96
C GLN A 382 -21.49 -19.42 6.73
N GLN A 383 -21.98 -20.55 7.25
CA GLN A 383 -21.15 -21.57 7.89
C GLN A 383 -20.13 -22.16 6.90
N GLU A 384 -20.59 -22.59 5.72
CA GLU A 384 -19.76 -23.11 4.64
C GLU A 384 -18.71 -22.08 4.18
N LEU A 385 -19.07 -20.80 4.11
CA LEU A 385 -18.13 -19.72 3.81
C LEU A 385 -17.03 -19.63 4.87
N ILE A 386 -17.38 -19.67 6.16
CA ILE A 386 -16.38 -19.64 7.25
C ILE A 386 -15.48 -20.87 7.21
N GLU A 387 -16.03 -22.06 6.99
CA GLU A 387 -15.22 -23.28 6.84
C GLU A 387 -14.24 -23.16 5.69
N ASN A 388 -14.69 -22.68 4.53
CA ASN A 388 -13.83 -22.51 3.36
C ASN A 388 -12.72 -21.47 3.61
N ILE A 389 -13.03 -20.34 4.25
CA ILE A 389 -12.03 -19.33 4.61
C ILE A 389 -10.99 -19.94 5.56
N LEU A 390 -11.43 -20.58 6.66
CA LEU A 390 -10.53 -21.17 7.65
C LEU A 390 -9.66 -22.27 7.06
N LEU A 391 -10.25 -23.14 6.22
CA LEU A 391 -9.53 -24.19 5.52
C LEU A 391 -8.45 -23.61 4.60
N ASN A 392 -8.78 -22.57 3.84
CA ASN A 392 -7.85 -21.94 2.91
C ASN A 392 -6.66 -21.30 3.64
N ILE A 393 -6.91 -20.54 4.71
CA ILE A 393 -5.83 -19.86 5.45
C ILE A 393 -5.03 -20.80 6.37
N SER A 394 -5.53 -22.01 6.64
CA SER A 394 -4.81 -23.04 7.41
C SER A 394 -3.88 -23.92 6.56
N GLN A 395 -3.91 -23.80 5.23
CA GLN A 395 -2.99 -24.53 4.35
C GLN A 395 -1.63 -23.84 4.25
N GLU A 396 -0.60 -24.63 3.94
CA GLU A 396 0.71 -24.09 3.57
C GLU A 396 0.59 -23.25 2.29
N GLU A 397 1.09 -22.01 2.34
CA GLU A 397 1.22 -21.18 1.15
C GLU A 397 2.54 -20.39 1.23
N LYS A 398 3.59 -20.93 0.60
CA LYS A 398 4.90 -20.29 0.55
C LYS A 398 4.95 -19.19 -0.51
N VAL A 399 5.19 -17.95 -0.07
CA VAL A 399 5.35 -16.78 -0.95
C VAL A 399 6.81 -16.34 -1.00
N LYS A 400 7.34 -16.26 -2.23
CA LYS A 400 8.69 -15.73 -2.50
C LYS A 400 8.76 -14.22 -2.24
N THR A 401 9.77 -13.79 -1.51
CA THR A 401 10.04 -12.38 -1.18
C THR A 401 11.53 -12.09 -1.17
N ARG A 402 11.90 -10.80 -1.09
CA ARG A 402 13.28 -10.34 -0.86
C ARG A 402 13.38 -9.74 0.54
N GLU A 403 14.32 -10.21 1.33
CA GLU A 403 14.55 -9.77 2.72
C GLU A 403 16.04 -9.46 2.91
N TYR A 404 16.36 -8.53 3.83
CA TYR A 404 17.73 -8.25 4.20
C TYR A 404 18.19 -9.25 5.26
N ASP A 405 19.23 -10.01 4.95
CA ASP A 405 19.86 -10.91 5.91
C ASP A 405 20.93 -10.13 6.67
N ASN A 406 20.74 -9.98 7.99
CA ASN A 406 21.67 -9.25 8.85
C ASN A 406 23.04 -9.95 8.97
N SER A 407 23.06 -11.28 8.92
CA SER A 407 24.30 -12.07 9.02
C SER A 407 25.14 -11.94 7.74
N LEU A 408 24.49 -12.01 6.58
CA LEU A 408 25.13 -11.90 5.27
C LEU A 408 25.27 -10.46 4.78
N LYS A 409 24.66 -9.50 5.49
CA LYS A 409 24.61 -8.06 5.17
C LYS A 409 24.15 -7.78 3.74
N LYS A 410 23.25 -8.59 3.19
CA LYS A 410 22.77 -8.50 1.80
C LYS A 410 21.30 -8.87 1.66
N MET A 411 20.68 -8.42 0.57
CA MET A 411 19.34 -8.87 0.20
C MET A 411 19.39 -10.32 -0.29
N VAL A 412 18.55 -11.18 0.28
CA VAL A 412 18.40 -12.60 -0.08
C VAL A 412 16.99 -12.88 -0.57
N THR A 413 16.83 -13.98 -1.29
CA THR A 413 15.50 -14.54 -1.57
C THR A 413 15.05 -15.34 -0.36
N ALA A 414 13.84 -15.09 0.13
CA ALA A 414 13.22 -15.84 1.21
C ALA A 414 11.85 -16.37 0.78
N TYR A 415 11.36 -17.39 1.48
CA TYR A 415 10.00 -17.90 1.37
C TYR A 415 9.28 -17.72 2.70
N VAL A 416 8.12 -17.08 2.66
CA VAL A 416 7.28 -16.82 3.82
C VAL A 416 6.04 -17.69 3.66
N ASP A 417 5.84 -18.62 4.59
CA ASP A 417 4.60 -19.39 4.66
C ASP A 417 3.50 -18.53 5.30
N LEU A 418 2.32 -18.53 4.69
CA LEU A 418 1.15 -17.78 5.17
C LEU A 418 0.19 -18.63 6.01
N LYS A 419 0.50 -19.91 6.28
CA LYS A 419 -0.31 -20.80 7.12
C LYS A 419 -0.62 -20.17 8.49
N ASP A 420 -1.91 -20.11 8.82
CA ASP A 420 -2.41 -19.68 10.13
C ASP A 420 -2.83 -20.91 10.96
N VAL A 421 -2.02 -21.23 11.96
CA VAL A 421 -2.23 -22.38 12.85
C VAL A 421 -3.42 -22.16 13.80
N GLU A 422 -3.75 -20.91 14.15
CA GLU A 422 -4.92 -20.62 14.99
C GLU A 422 -6.22 -20.78 14.20
N ALA A 423 -6.20 -20.51 12.89
CA ALA A 423 -7.31 -20.84 12.01
C ALA A 423 -7.54 -22.35 11.88
N GLU A 424 -6.47 -23.15 11.81
CA GLU A 424 -6.53 -24.62 11.81
C GLU A 424 -7.19 -25.15 13.10
N LYS A 425 -6.74 -24.66 14.26
CA LYS A 425 -7.32 -25.00 15.57
C LYS A 425 -8.79 -24.64 15.65
N LEU A 426 -9.16 -23.45 15.16
CA LEU A 426 -10.55 -23.01 15.16
C LEU A 426 -11.42 -23.88 14.24
N LEU A 427 -10.96 -24.19 13.03
CA LEU A 427 -11.70 -25.07 12.11
C LEU A 427 -11.96 -26.44 12.74
N LYS A 428 -10.94 -27.04 13.38
CA LYS A 428 -11.09 -28.31 14.09
C LYS A 428 -12.14 -28.20 15.20
N LYS A 429 -12.06 -27.16 16.03
CA LYS A 429 -13.04 -26.90 17.09
C LYS A 429 -14.47 -26.77 16.53
N LEU A 430 -14.67 -26.02 15.45
CA LEU A 430 -16.00 -25.81 14.86
C LEU A 430 -16.59 -27.08 14.24
N LYS A 431 -15.75 -27.99 13.73
CA LYS A 431 -16.19 -29.30 13.18
C LYS A 431 -16.45 -30.35 14.26
N GLU A 432 -15.72 -30.28 15.39
CA GLU A 432 -15.93 -31.19 16.53
C GLU A 432 -17.21 -30.86 17.31
N VAL A 433 -17.60 -29.59 17.35
CA VAL A 433 -18.89 -29.17 17.89
C VAL A 433 -19.99 -29.60 16.91
N LYS A 434 -20.58 -30.79 17.14
CA LYS A 434 -21.88 -31.12 16.55
C LYS A 434 -22.81 -29.96 16.86
N PRO A 435 -23.57 -29.42 15.87
CA PRO A 435 -24.55 -28.40 16.17
C PRO A 435 -25.41 -28.93 17.31
N VAL A 436 -25.45 -28.19 18.43
CA VAL A 436 -26.46 -28.45 19.46
C VAL A 436 -27.75 -28.45 18.67
N ASN A 437 -28.39 -29.62 18.55
CA ASN A 437 -29.71 -29.73 17.99
C ASN A 437 -30.49 -28.62 18.66
N SER A 438 -30.84 -27.57 17.90
CA SER A 438 -31.72 -26.53 18.40
C SER A 438 -32.87 -27.30 19.01
N LEU A 439 -33.08 -27.20 20.32
CA LEU A 439 -34.33 -27.64 20.91
C LEU A 439 -35.40 -27.05 20.01
N LYS A 440 -36.10 -27.90 19.26
CA LYS A 440 -37.24 -27.47 18.46
C LYS A 440 -38.06 -26.60 19.40
N PRO A 441 -38.38 -25.34 19.06
CA PRO A 441 -39.24 -24.54 19.91
C PRO A 441 -40.47 -25.39 20.24
N LYS A 442 -40.68 -25.67 21.53
CA LYS A 442 -41.91 -26.30 22.01
C LYS A 442 -43.02 -25.26 21.82
N GLY A 443 -43.77 -25.38 20.72
CA GLY A 443 -44.94 -24.56 20.38
C GLY A 443 -44.55 -23.22 19.74
N ILE A 444 -45.16 -22.77 18.64
CA ILE A 444 -46.58 -22.83 18.29
C ILE A 444 -46.79 -23.65 17.00
N LYS A 445 -47.70 -24.64 17.05
CA LYS A 445 -48.27 -25.27 15.85
C LYS A 445 -49.16 -24.24 15.17
N LEU A 446 -48.84 -23.84 13.94
CA LEU A 446 -49.85 -23.28 13.05
C LEU A 446 -50.74 -24.44 12.62
N PHE A 447 -51.99 -24.43 13.11
CA PHE A 447 -53.05 -25.26 12.57
C PHE A 447 -53.40 -24.70 11.18
N ILE A 448 -53.21 -25.51 10.16
CA ILE A 448 -54.04 -25.40 8.95
C ILE A 448 -55.21 -26.32 9.27
N GLU A 449 -56.39 -25.75 9.54
CA GLU A 449 -57.62 -26.52 9.61
C GLU A 449 -57.82 -27.20 8.25
N SER A 450 -57.76 -28.54 8.28
CA SER A 450 -58.25 -29.45 7.24
C SER A 450 -59.69 -29.05 6.87
N ASP A 451 -60.11 -29.00 5.60
CA ASP A 451 -60.29 -30.14 4.70
C ASP A 451 -60.13 -29.75 3.21
N LEU A 452 -58.90 -29.71 2.70
CA LEU A 452 -58.69 -29.62 1.24
C LEU A 452 -58.91 -30.99 0.59
N LYS A 453 -60.18 -31.33 0.31
CA LYS A 453 -60.52 -32.31 -0.73
C LYS A 453 -60.16 -31.72 -2.09
N LEU A 454 -59.21 -32.35 -2.78
CA LEU A 454 -58.94 -32.09 -4.19
C LEU A 454 -60.06 -32.74 -5.02
N THR A 455 -60.98 -31.93 -5.55
CA THR A 455 -61.96 -32.36 -6.55
C THR A 455 -61.52 -31.88 -7.94
N PRO A 456 -61.54 -32.73 -8.98
CA PRO A 456 -61.17 -32.32 -10.33
C PRO A 456 -62.26 -31.40 -10.89
N LEU A 457 -61.85 -30.27 -11.48
CA LEU A 457 -62.74 -29.38 -12.23
C LEU A 457 -63.26 -30.10 -13.48
N LYS A 458 -64.52 -30.55 -13.43
CA LYS A 458 -65.33 -30.72 -14.65
C LYS A 458 -65.97 -29.37 -15.00
N ASN A 459 -65.98 -29.13 -16.31
CA ASN A 459 -66.51 -28.00 -17.04
C ASN A 459 -67.82 -27.43 -16.47
N GLU A 460 -67.91 -26.10 -16.45
CA GLU A 460 -68.87 -25.31 -17.24
C GLU A 460 -68.30 -23.90 -17.47
#